data_AF-A0A180B5R4-F1
#
_entry.id   AF-A0A180B5R4-F1
#
_cell.length_a   1.000
_cell.length_b   1.000
_cell.length_c   1.000
_cell.angle_alpha   90.00
_cell.angle_beta   90.00
_cell.angle_gamma   90.00
#
_symmetry.space_group_name_H-M   'P 1'
#
loop_
_entity.id
_entity.type
_entity.pdbx_description
1 polymer ?
#
loop_
_entity_poly.entity_id
_entity_poly.type
_entity_poly.pdbx_seq_one_letter_code
_entity_poly.pdbx_strand_id
1 'polypeptide(L)'
;MTKEAHQVVIPDAIMEDLDIKDGEQVEVTLKDKEAVIRPKRTDTGTQTISLRFFLIPTVLAGLFFLAYFIYFQILQVPMTGKNSIAQMVIVLGELSGMGTFAVTYVQNHRRIHGRDHRRRYWRIFPTLLLAFAIILAFVASVFFWAIGYMFEGVSFDIYTATGLFLLFISIVNYLMIYSALSISTSFITTLFLSTFVGGVVGAIVTNSSRQWWQHNVSFLGTSKALNAWQFNLTIAVSALLWIALVDYLFVPLMAHRKTDWRLITMRIMLTVAAVALLGVGLFPNNRGIWHVLHTQSAWFLNYFLIGMIIAVRWLLPGVSREFLSTSYIIGGIIIFAAILFQFVHYLSLTAFEMIAFALAMSWIMLLLQNIHRLYQKDESTFVVTVTAKKEKAE
;
A
#
# COMPACT_ATOMS: atom_id res chain seq x y z
N MET A 1 -31.44 24.80 -28.90
CA MET A 1 -30.91 25.20 -27.57
C MET A 1 -29.76 26.16 -27.80
N THR A 2 -30.00 27.45 -27.61
CA THR A 2 -28.98 28.49 -27.55
C THR A 2 -28.10 28.24 -26.32
N LYS A 3 -26.82 27.93 -26.50
CA LYS A 3 -25.85 27.89 -25.39
C LYS A 3 -25.43 29.33 -25.11
N GLU A 4 -25.73 29.82 -23.90
CA GLU A 4 -25.15 31.07 -23.42
C GLU A 4 -23.63 30.89 -23.26
N ALA A 5 -22.86 31.82 -23.82
CA ALA A 5 -21.41 31.85 -23.69
C ALA A 5 -21.03 32.80 -22.55
N HIS A 6 -20.50 32.25 -21.46
CA HIS A 6 -20.00 33.05 -20.33
C HIS A 6 -18.49 33.28 -20.49
N GLN A 7 -18.04 34.52 -20.29
CA GLN A 7 -16.63 34.93 -20.39
C GLN A 7 -16.14 35.43 -19.04
N VAL A 8 -14.90 35.09 -18.67
CA VAL A 8 -14.23 35.57 -17.45
C VAL A 8 -13.00 36.37 -17.88
N VAL A 9 -12.93 37.63 -17.48
CA VAL A 9 -11.78 38.52 -17.78
C VAL A 9 -10.71 38.29 -16.72
N ILE A 10 -9.52 37.88 -17.16
CA ILE A 10 -8.36 37.65 -16.30
C ILE A 10 -7.42 38.86 -16.45
N PRO A 11 -6.99 39.53 -15.37
CA PRO A 11 -6.05 40.64 -15.43
C PRO A 11 -4.69 40.23 -16.03
N ASP A 12 -4.06 41.16 -16.76
CA ASP A 12 -2.76 40.93 -17.42
C ASP A 12 -1.65 40.51 -16.45
N ALA A 13 -1.67 41.01 -15.21
CA ALA A 13 -0.71 40.61 -14.17
C ALA A 13 -0.76 39.10 -13.86
N ILE A 14 -1.94 38.48 -13.92
CA ILE A 14 -2.11 37.03 -13.68
C ILE A 14 -1.67 36.24 -14.92
N MET A 15 -1.87 36.78 -16.12
CA MET A 15 -1.41 36.19 -17.38
C MET A 15 0.12 36.18 -17.48
N GLU A 16 0.77 37.26 -17.03
CA GLU A 16 2.23 37.37 -16.94
C GLU A 16 2.80 36.42 -15.88
N ASP A 17 2.19 36.34 -14.67
CA ASP A 17 2.62 35.43 -13.60
C ASP A 17 2.50 33.94 -14.00
N LEU A 18 1.52 33.61 -14.85
CA LEU A 18 1.27 32.25 -15.31
C LEU A 18 1.95 31.90 -16.65
N ASP A 19 2.58 32.88 -17.33
CA ASP A 19 3.22 32.76 -18.66
C ASP A 19 2.30 32.14 -19.74
N ILE A 20 1.01 32.52 -19.72
CA ILE A 20 0.00 31.98 -20.65
C ILE A 20 -0.16 32.94 -21.85
N LYS A 21 -0.13 32.41 -23.07
CA LYS A 21 -0.28 33.22 -24.30
C LYS A 21 -1.68 33.11 -24.90
N ASP A 22 -2.00 34.08 -25.76
CA ASP A 22 -3.26 34.08 -26.52
C ASP A 22 -3.37 32.81 -27.40
N GLY A 23 -4.54 32.17 -27.38
CA GLY A 23 -4.81 30.90 -28.07
C GLY A 23 -4.32 29.64 -27.33
N GLU A 24 -3.66 29.77 -26.19
CA GLU A 24 -3.18 28.63 -25.41
C GLU A 24 -4.33 27.98 -24.62
N GLN A 25 -4.27 26.65 -24.50
CA GLN A 25 -5.27 25.92 -23.72
C GLN A 25 -4.87 25.94 -22.24
N VAL A 26 -5.85 26.16 -21.37
CA VAL A 26 -5.68 26.14 -19.92
C VAL A 26 -6.63 25.12 -19.31
N GLU A 27 -6.18 24.48 -18.24
CA GLU A 27 -7.04 23.64 -17.41
C GLU A 27 -7.66 24.49 -16.31
N VAL A 28 -8.99 24.51 -16.27
CA VAL A 28 -9.76 25.14 -15.20
C VAL A 28 -10.33 24.02 -14.34
N THR A 29 -9.77 23.84 -13.14
CA THR A 29 -10.30 22.88 -12.15
C THR A 29 -11.23 23.62 -11.19
N LEU A 30 -12.50 23.23 -11.18
CA LEU A 30 -13.48 23.67 -10.20
C LEU A 30 -13.46 22.71 -8.99
N LYS A 31 -13.14 23.27 -7.82
CA LYS A 31 -13.10 22.57 -6.54
C LYS A 31 -13.59 23.48 -5.42
N ASP A 32 -14.55 23.01 -4.61
CA ASP A 32 -15.06 23.74 -3.42
C ASP A 32 -15.47 25.21 -3.67
N LYS A 33 -16.05 25.50 -4.85
CA LYS A 33 -16.42 26.85 -5.34
C LYS A 33 -15.24 27.78 -5.68
N GLU A 34 -14.03 27.26 -5.70
CA GLU A 34 -12.85 27.94 -6.23
C GLU A 34 -12.55 27.42 -7.64
N ALA A 35 -12.17 28.32 -8.54
CA ALA A 35 -11.70 27.98 -9.88
C ALA A 35 -10.18 28.14 -9.91
N VAL A 36 -9.45 27.04 -10.06
CA VAL A 36 -8.00 27.04 -10.18
C VAL A 36 -7.64 26.92 -11.65
N ILE A 37 -7.00 27.96 -12.18
CA ILE A 37 -6.52 28.01 -13.56
C ILE A 37 -5.07 27.53 -13.56
N ARG A 38 -4.77 26.53 -14.39
CA ARG A 38 -3.41 26.03 -14.62
C ARG A 38 -3.12 26.07 -16.11
N PRO A 39 -1.89 26.46 -16.53
CA PRO A 39 -1.46 26.24 -17.91
C PRO A 39 -1.67 24.77 -18.24
N LYS A 40 -2.19 24.44 -19.43
CA LYS A 40 -2.20 23.07 -19.93
C LYS A 40 -0.75 22.68 -20.21
N ARG A 41 -0.01 22.33 -19.15
CA ARG A 41 1.23 21.61 -19.31
C ARG A 41 0.83 20.35 -20.07
N THR A 42 1.35 20.21 -21.28
CA THR A 42 1.51 18.88 -21.85
C THR A 42 2.06 18.04 -20.72
N ASP A 43 1.40 16.92 -20.44
CA ASP A 43 1.96 15.87 -19.60
C ASP A 43 3.30 15.51 -20.24
N THR A 44 4.35 16.28 -19.94
CA THR A 44 5.72 15.83 -20.08
C THR A 44 5.83 14.80 -18.97
N GLY A 45 5.25 13.64 -19.28
CA GLY A 45 5.36 12.40 -18.56
C GLY A 45 6.83 12.09 -18.48
N THR A 46 7.44 12.61 -17.43
CA THR A 46 8.74 12.29 -16.88
C THR A 46 8.97 13.29 -15.76
N GLN A 47 8.33 13.05 -14.62
CA GLN A 47 8.95 13.41 -13.35
C GLN A 47 10.32 12.71 -13.32
N THR A 48 11.35 13.38 -13.82
CA THR A 48 12.71 12.85 -13.93
C THR A 48 13.42 12.94 -12.58
N ILE A 49 12.88 12.29 -11.54
CA ILE A 49 13.83 11.66 -10.62
C ILE A 49 14.53 10.62 -11.50
N SER A 50 15.72 10.99 -11.99
CA SER A 50 16.49 10.13 -12.85
C SER A 50 16.62 8.80 -12.12
N LEU A 51 15.99 7.73 -12.63
CA LEU A 51 16.04 6.43 -11.97
C LEU A 51 17.51 6.02 -11.69
N ARG A 52 18.45 6.57 -12.46
CA ARG A 52 19.91 6.53 -12.24
C ARG A 52 20.37 6.88 -10.81
N PHE A 53 19.57 7.56 -9.98
CA PHE A 53 19.87 7.77 -8.57
C PHE A 53 20.09 6.47 -7.78
N PHE A 54 19.58 5.31 -8.25
CA PHE A 54 19.91 4.02 -7.64
C PHE A 54 21.40 3.66 -7.74
N LEU A 55 22.14 4.22 -8.70
CA LEU A 55 23.54 3.86 -8.95
C LEU A 55 24.47 4.28 -7.82
N ILE A 56 24.25 5.47 -7.23
CA ILE A 56 25.09 5.99 -6.14
C ILE A 56 25.13 5.03 -4.94
N PRO A 57 24.00 4.68 -4.30
CA PRO A 57 24.00 3.74 -3.18
C PRO A 57 24.44 2.34 -3.60
N THR A 58 24.24 1.94 -4.86
CA THR A 58 24.73 0.67 -5.39
C THR A 58 26.25 0.62 -5.41
N VAL A 59 26.90 1.65 -5.96
CA VAL A 59 28.37 1.73 -6.02
C VAL A 59 28.95 1.79 -4.60
N LEU A 60 28.36 2.58 -3.70
CA LEU A 60 28.80 2.66 -2.30
C LEU A 60 28.70 1.30 -1.59
N ALA A 61 27.58 0.59 -1.75
CA ALA A 61 27.41 -0.74 -1.19
C ALA A 61 28.38 -1.75 -1.82
N GLY A 62 28.67 -1.64 -3.12
CA GLY A 62 29.63 -2.50 -3.82
C GLY A 62 31.07 -2.31 -3.36
N LEU A 63 31.48 -1.05 -3.13
CA LEU A 63 32.79 -0.75 -2.56
C LEU A 63 32.92 -1.32 -1.14
N PHE A 64 31.87 -1.21 -0.33
CA PHE A 64 31.84 -1.81 1.00
C PHE A 64 31.90 -3.34 0.95
N PHE A 65 31.12 -3.97 0.05
CA PHE A 65 31.14 -5.41 -0.18
C PHE A 65 32.55 -5.89 -0.53
N LEU A 66 33.17 -5.27 -1.53
CA LEU A 66 34.51 -5.63 -1.98
C LEU A 66 35.54 -5.44 -0.86
N ALA A 67 35.51 -4.30 -0.17
CA ALA A 67 36.41 -4.02 0.96
C ALA A 67 36.27 -5.04 2.09
N TYR A 68 35.03 -5.45 2.41
CA TYR A 68 34.77 -6.46 3.43
C TYR A 68 35.42 -7.81 3.07
N PHE A 69 35.18 -8.34 1.87
CA PHE A 69 35.70 -9.65 1.48
C PHE A 69 37.23 -9.65 1.31
N ILE A 70 37.82 -8.54 0.84
CA ILE A 70 39.29 -8.37 0.80
C ILE A 70 39.86 -8.33 2.22
N TYR A 71 39.26 -7.54 3.13
CA TYR A 71 39.75 -7.41 4.50
C TYR A 71 39.76 -8.76 5.23
N PHE A 72 38.70 -9.56 5.07
CA PHE A 72 38.61 -10.89 5.67
C PHE A 72 39.32 -12.00 4.86
N GLN A 73 40.00 -11.66 3.76
CA GLN A 73 40.73 -12.61 2.90
C GLN A 73 39.85 -13.74 2.34
N ILE A 74 38.57 -13.45 2.09
CA ILE A 74 37.61 -14.40 1.51
C ILE A 74 37.56 -14.13 0.00
N LEU A 75 38.34 -14.88 -0.77
CA LEU A 75 38.43 -14.72 -2.23
C LEU A 75 37.37 -15.52 -3.01
N GLN A 76 36.76 -16.51 -2.35
CA GLN A 76 35.69 -17.32 -2.91
C GLN A 76 34.42 -17.11 -2.07
N VAL A 77 33.43 -16.44 -2.65
CA VAL A 77 32.22 -16.01 -1.97
C VAL A 77 31.08 -16.95 -2.33
N PRO A 78 30.44 -17.61 -1.36
CA PRO A 78 29.28 -18.46 -1.61
C PRO A 78 28.06 -17.63 -2.04
N MET A 79 27.18 -18.22 -2.84
CA MET A 79 25.93 -17.58 -3.25
C MET A 79 24.99 -17.37 -2.07
N THR A 80 24.88 -18.37 -1.18
CA THR A 80 24.00 -18.37 0.00
C THR A 80 24.74 -18.85 1.26
N GLY A 81 24.15 -18.66 2.44
CA GLY A 81 24.76 -19.03 3.72
C GLY A 81 25.53 -17.88 4.40
N LYS A 82 26.47 -18.22 5.29
CA LYS A 82 27.27 -17.23 6.02
C LYS A 82 28.34 -16.61 5.11
N ASN A 83 28.57 -15.31 5.25
CA ASN A 83 29.51 -14.52 4.43
C ASN A 83 29.27 -14.73 2.93
N SER A 84 28.01 -14.62 2.51
CA SER A 84 27.56 -14.89 1.14
C SER A 84 27.09 -13.63 0.42
N ILE A 85 26.93 -13.75 -0.90
CA ILE A 85 26.25 -12.73 -1.73
C ILE A 85 24.85 -12.48 -1.16
N ALA A 86 24.06 -13.54 -0.90
CA ALA A 86 22.72 -13.43 -0.33
C ALA A 86 22.68 -12.63 0.98
N GLN A 87 23.56 -12.95 1.94
CA GLN A 87 23.58 -12.27 3.23
C GLN A 87 23.87 -10.77 3.04
N MET A 88 24.84 -10.43 2.20
CA MET A 88 25.19 -9.03 1.95
C MET A 88 24.09 -8.30 1.19
N VAL A 89 23.45 -8.92 0.21
CA VAL A 89 22.33 -8.30 -0.51
C VAL A 89 21.15 -8.08 0.43
N ILE A 90 20.83 -9.02 1.32
CA ILE A 90 19.75 -8.83 2.30
C ILE A 90 20.09 -7.65 3.22
N VAL A 91 21.28 -7.61 3.81
CA VAL A 91 21.63 -6.56 4.79
C VAL A 91 21.85 -5.19 4.13
N LEU A 92 22.73 -5.12 3.12
CA LEU A 92 23.06 -3.85 2.46
C LEU A 92 21.95 -3.39 1.52
N GLY A 93 21.19 -4.33 0.93
CA GLY A 93 20.01 -4.03 0.13
C GLY A 93 18.87 -3.49 0.98
N GLU A 94 18.67 -4.01 2.20
CA GLU A 94 17.74 -3.39 3.15
C GLU A 94 18.13 -1.96 3.48
N LEU A 95 19.37 -1.74 3.91
CA LEU A 95 19.84 -0.41 4.31
C LEU A 95 19.80 0.59 3.16
N SER A 96 20.32 0.21 1.99
CA SER A 96 20.35 1.08 0.81
C SER A 96 18.97 1.27 0.18
N GLY A 97 18.19 0.19 0.06
CA GLY A 97 16.83 0.19 -0.48
C GLY A 97 15.87 1.03 0.36
N MET A 98 15.89 0.87 1.68
CA MET A 98 15.06 1.69 2.56
C MET A 98 15.54 3.14 2.63
N GLY A 99 16.86 3.37 2.57
CA GLY A 99 17.42 4.71 2.45
C GLY A 99 16.97 5.43 1.19
N THR A 100 17.04 4.76 0.04
CA THR A 100 16.59 5.32 -1.26
C THR A 100 15.08 5.52 -1.31
N PHE A 101 14.29 4.58 -0.79
CA PHE A 101 12.85 4.75 -0.64
C PHE A 101 12.52 6.00 0.19
N ALA A 102 13.13 6.14 1.37
CA ALA A 102 12.89 7.26 2.27
C ALA A 102 13.26 8.60 1.65
N VAL A 103 14.45 8.69 1.04
CA VAL A 103 14.93 9.91 0.37
C VAL A 103 14.02 10.26 -0.80
N THR A 104 13.69 9.30 -1.66
CA THR A 104 12.83 9.51 -2.83
C THR A 104 11.44 9.93 -2.42
N TYR A 105 10.85 9.26 -1.42
CA TYR A 105 9.54 9.62 -0.87
C TYR A 105 9.54 11.06 -0.40
N VAL A 106 10.51 11.44 0.44
CA VAL A 106 10.58 12.80 1.01
C VAL A 106 10.83 13.85 -0.07
N GLN A 107 11.70 13.57 -1.05
CA GLN A 107 12.00 14.50 -2.16
C GLN A 107 10.80 14.71 -3.07
N ASN A 108 10.12 13.63 -3.47
CA ASN A 108 8.95 13.70 -4.35
C ASN A 108 7.84 14.55 -3.72
N HIS A 109 7.57 14.34 -2.42
CA HIS A 109 6.50 15.05 -1.72
C HIS A 109 6.86 16.51 -1.39
N ARG A 110 8.14 16.87 -1.25
CA ARG A 110 8.57 18.28 -1.07
C ARG A 110 8.40 19.12 -2.32
N ARG A 111 8.41 18.53 -3.51
CA ARG A 111 8.35 19.24 -4.80
C ARG A 111 6.93 19.47 -5.30
N ILE A 112 5.98 18.59 -4.95
CA ILE A 112 4.63 18.59 -5.52
C ILE A 112 3.62 19.40 -4.67
N HIS A 113 3.82 19.49 -3.35
CA HIS A 113 2.79 20.06 -2.47
C HIS A 113 3.33 21.15 -1.50
N GLY A 114 2.60 22.26 -1.36
CA GLY A 114 2.94 23.38 -0.47
C GLY A 114 3.00 23.04 1.03
N ARG A 115 3.39 24.02 1.88
CA ARG A 115 3.70 23.84 3.31
C ARG A 115 2.63 23.10 4.14
N ASP A 116 1.34 23.32 3.89
CA ASP A 116 0.24 22.70 4.65
C ASP A 116 0.01 21.22 4.32
N HIS A 117 0.41 20.78 3.15
CA HIS A 117 0.36 19.36 2.77
C HIS A 117 1.49 18.56 3.42
N ARG A 118 2.62 19.20 3.74
CA ARG A 118 3.81 18.55 4.28
C ARG A 118 3.54 17.81 5.59
N ARG A 119 2.96 18.47 6.60
CA ARG A 119 2.73 17.88 7.95
C ARG A 119 1.85 16.62 7.89
N ARG A 120 1.08 16.49 6.83
CA ARG A 120 0.02 15.51 6.67
C ARG A 120 0.52 14.18 6.10
N TYR A 121 1.40 14.20 5.11
CA TYR A 121 2.01 13.00 4.52
C TYR A 121 3.09 12.39 5.44
N TRP A 122 3.72 13.20 6.29
CA TRP A 122 4.65 12.70 7.32
C TRP A 122 4.02 11.72 8.32
N ARG A 123 2.69 11.72 8.46
CA ARG A 123 1.98 10.73 9.30
C ARG A 123 1.91 9.35 8.66
N ILE A 124 1.78 9.29 7.33
CA ILE A 124 1.62 8.03 6.58
C ILE A 124 2.99 7.36 6.39
N PHE A 125 4.02 8.19 6.27
CA PHE A 125 5.38 7.76 5.97
C PHE A 125 5.93 6.66 6.89
N PRO A 126 5.83 6.71 8.24
CA PRO A 126 6.35 5.65 9.11
C PRO A 126 5.70 4.28 8.86
N THR A 127 4.37 4.25 8.66
CA THR A 127 3.65 2.99 8.42
C THR A 127 4.04 2.39 7.07
N LEU A 128 4.15 3.22 6.02
CA LEU A 128 4.61 2.76 4.71
C LEU A 128 6.07 2.30 4.77
N LEU A 129 6.96 3.09 5.38
CA LEU A 129 8.37 2.75 5.53
C LEU A 129 8.54 1.39 6.22
N LEU A 130 7.81 1.17 7.31
CA LEU A 130 7.82 -0.11 8.02
C LEU A 130 7.29 -1.26 7.17
N ALA A 131 6.15 -1.07 6.49
CA ALA A 131 5.59 -2.10 5.62
C ALA A 131 6.56 -2.49 4.49
N PHE A 132 7.15 -1.51 3.81
CA PHE A 132 8.11 -1.74 2.74
C PHE A 132 9.41 -2.39 3.23
N ALA A 133 9.91 -2.02 4.40
CA ALA A 133 11.07 -2.68 5.00
C ALA A 133 10.80 -4.17 5.26
N ILE A 134 9.64 -4.50 5.82
CA ILE A 134 9.28 -5.90 6.08
C ILE A 134 9.08 -6.66 4.76
N ILE A 135 8.43 -6.04 3.76
CA ILE A 135 8.21 -6.65 2.44
C ILE A 135 9.54 -6.92 1.73
N LEU A 136 10.45 -5.93 1.72
CA LEU A 136 11.77 -6.09 1.11
C LEU A 136 12.54 -7.23 1.78
N ALA A 137 12.53 -7.29 3.11
CA ALA A 137 13.28 -8.28 3.86
C ALA A 137 12.73 -9.67 3.60
N PHE A 138 11.40 -9.78 3.56
CA PHE A 138 10.70 -11.02 3.26
C PHE A 138 10.97 -11.50 1.83
N VAL A 139 10.79 -10.63 0.83
CA VAL A 139 10.99 -10.98 -0.59
C VAL A 139 12.44 -11.35 -0.85
N ALA A 140 13.40 -10.59 -0.32
CA ALA A 140 14.82 -10.90 -0.46
C ALA A 140 15.17 -12.24 0.20
N SER A 141 14.65 -12.50 1.40
CA SER A 141 14.89 -13.75 2.12
C SER A 141 14.30 -14.96 1.38
N VAL A 142 13.07 -14.87 0.89
CA VAL A 142 12.41 -15.95 0.13
C VAL A 142 13.13 -16.18 -1.20
N PHE A 143 13.52 -15.11 -1.89
CA PHE A 143 14.27 -15.21 -3.14
C PHE A 143 15.61 -15.93 -2.95
N PHE A 144 16.43 -15.51 -1.99
CA PHE A 144 17.73 -16.14 -1.75
C PHE A 144 17.61 -17.53 -1.12
N TRP A 145 16.55 -17.80 -0.35
CA TRP A 145 16.24 -19.15 0.10
C TRP A 145 15.96 -20.08 -1.08
N ALA A 146 15.15 -19.65 -2.05
CA ALA A 146 14.87 -20.42 -3.26
C ALA A 146 16.14 -20.62 -4.12
N ILE A 147 16.96 -19.59 -4.27
CA ILE A 147 18.25 -19.69 -4.96
C ILE A 147 19.18 -20.69 -4.26
N GLY A 148 19.25 -20.66 -2.92
CA GLY A 148 20.08 -21.60 -2.16
C GLY A 148 19.63 -23.04 -2.31
N TYR A 149 18.32 -23.26 -2.46
CA TYR A 149 17.76 -24.58 -2.75
C TYR A 149 18.06 -25.06 -4.17
N MET A 150 18.04 -24.16 -5.17
CA MET A 150 18.30 -24.51 -6.57
C MET A 150 19.79 -24.65 -6.92
N PHE A 151 20.66 -23.91 -6.22
CA PHE A 151 22.09 -23.78 -6.52
C PHE A 151 22.93 -24.09 -5.28
N GLU A 152 22.75 -25.29 -4.73
CA GLU A 152 23.44 -25.72 -3.52
C GLU A 152 24.96 -25.78 -3.73
N GLY A 153 25.72 -25.19 -2.80
CA GLY A 153 27.19 -25.19 -2.82
C GLY A 153 27.85 -24.24 -3.83
N VAL A 154 27.08 -23.47 -4.60
CA VAL A 154 27.64 -22.53 -5.59
C VAL A 154 28.40 -21.39 -4.92
N SER A 155 29.60 -21.12 -5.43
CA SER A 155 30.46 -20.01 -5.01
C SER A 155 31.19 -19.40 -6.20
N PHE A 156 31.62 -18.15 -6.05
CA PHE A 156 32.23 -17.36 -7.11
C PHE A 156 33.52 -16.71 -6.61
N ASP A 157 34.44 -16.42 -7.53
CA ASP A 157 35.57 -15.53 -7.22
C ASP A 157 35.06 -14.13 -6.83
N ILE A 158 35.90 -13.37 -6.15
CA ILE A 158 35.54 -12.06 -5.60
C ILE A 158 35.03 -11.07 -6.66
N TYR A 159 35.53 -11.10 -7.89
CA TYR A 159 35.12 -10.16 -8.94
C TYR A 159 33.75 -10.53 -9.50
N THR A 160 33.53 -11.81 -9.79
CA THR A 160 32.21 -12.32 -10.21
C THR A 160 31.16 -12.11 -9.13
N ALA A 161 31.51 -12.39 -7.86
CA ALA A 161 30.63 -12.15 -6.71
C ALA A 161 30.26 -10.67 -6.55
N THR A 162 31.23 -9.76 -6.74
CA THR A 162 30.99 -8.31 -6.70
C THR A 162 30.06 -7.88 -7.83
N GLY A 163 30.22 -8.43 -9.04
CA GLY A 163 29.32 -8.16 -10.17
C GLY A 163 27.88 -8.58 -9.90
N LEU A 164 27.69 -9.80 -9.38
CA LEU A 164 26.36 -10.31 -8.97
C LEU A 164 25.75 -9.48 -7.84
N PHE A 165 26.55 -9.12 -6.83
CA PHE A 165 26.12 -8.27 -5.73
C PHE A 165 25.63 -6.90 -6.23
N LEU A 166 26.41 -6.22 -7.08
CA LEU A 166 26.05 -4.94 -7.68
C LEU A 166 24.74 -5.03 -8.50
N LEU A 167 24.55 -6.13 -9.24
CA LEU A 167 23.32 -6.38 -9.98
C LEU A 167 22.10 -6.44 -9.04
N PHE A 168 22.16 -7.27 -8.00
CA PHE A 168 21.03 -7.41 -7.07
C PHE A 168 20.75 -6.12 -6.30
N ILE A 169 21.78 -5.42 -5.81
CA ILE A 169 21.60 -4.14 -5.14
C ILE A 169 21.02 -3.07 -6.08
N SER A 170 21.42 -3.07 -7.35
CA SER A 170 20.85 -2.16 -8.35
C SER A 170 19.35 -2.40 -8.51
N ILE A 171 18.94 -3.68 -8.62
CA ILE A 171 17.54 -4.07 -8.73
C ILE A 171 16.76 -3.64 -7.48
N VAL A 172 17.29 -3.92 -6.28
CA VAL A 172 16.65 -3.52 -5.01
C VAL A 172 16.46 -2.01 -4.95
N ASN A 173 17.52 -1.22 -5.14
CA ASN A 173 17.44 0.23 -5.08
C ASN A 173 16.50 0.80 -6.16
N TYR A 174 16.54 0.26 -7.38
CA TYR A 174 15.62 0.65 -8.45
C TYR A 174 14.16 0.40 -8.06
N LEU A 175 13.83 -0.80 -7.58
CA LEU A 175 12.47 -1.17 -7.19
C LEU A 175 11.98 -0.33 -6.00
N MET A 176 12.85 0.03 -5.06
CA MET A 176 12.51 0.86 -3.92
C MET A 176 12.27 2.32 -4.32
N ILE A 177 13.07 2.88 -5.23
CA ILE A 177 12.82 4.21 -5.82
C ILE A 177 11.49 4.19 -6.60
N TYR A 178 11.29 3.20 -7.47
CA TYR A 178 10.06 3.04 -8.23
C TYR A 178 8.84 2.94 -7.31
N SER A 179 8.91 2.09 -6.28
CA SER A 179 7.85 1.94 -5.29
C SER A 179 7.51 3.26 -4.60
N ALA A 180 8.51 4.05 -4.21
CA ALA A 180 8.29 5.36 -3.59
C ALA A 180 7.62 6.37 -4.53
N LEU A 181 7.90 6.29 -5.84
CA LEU A 181 7.31 7.15 -6.87
C LEU A 181 5.89 6.71 -7.26
N SER A 182 5.59 5.41 -7.21
CA SER A 182 4.30 4.83 -7.61
C SER A 182 3.23 4.85 -6.53
N ILE A 183 3.52 5.38 -5.33
CA ILE A 183 2.56 5.43 -4.22
C ILE A 183 1.29 6.16 -4.65
N SER A 184 0.20 5.39 -4.65
CA SER A 184 -1.15 5.81 -4.99
C SER A 184 -2.13 4.89 -4.28
N THR A 185 -3.41 5.25 -4.25
CA THR A 185 -4.45 4.38 -3.69
C THR A 185 -4.47 3.02 -4.38
N SER A 186 -4.39 3.00 -5.72
CA SER A 186 -4.39 1.75 -6.50
C SER A 186 -3.15 0.91 -6.19
N PHE A 187 -1.96 1.51 -6.17
CA PHE A 187 -0.72 0.78 -5.90
C PHE A 187 -0.70 0.16 -4.49
N ILE A 188 -1.07 0.91 -3.45
CA ILE A 188 -1.15 0.37 -2.07
C ILE A 188 -2.21 -0.74 -1.99
N THR A 189 -3.35 -0.58 -2.68
CA THR A 189 -4.42 -1.60 -2.71
C THR A 189 -3.94 -2.90 -3.37
N THR A 190 -3.28 -2.81 -4.52
CA THR A 190 -2.70 -3.97 -5.21
C THR A 190 -1.63 -4.63 -4.38
N LEU A 191 -0.75 -3.85 -3.73
CA LEU A 191 0.29 -4.37 -2.84
C LEU A 191 -0.33 -5.10 -1.63
N PHE A 192 -1.36 -4.51 -1.03
CA PHE A 192 -2.13 -5.13 0.06
C PHE A 192 -2.75 -6.46 -0.37
N LEU A 193 -3.49 -6.48 -1.49
CA LEU A 193 -4.17 -7.68 -1.97
C LEU A 193 -3.19 -8.78 -2.38
N SER A 194 -2.14 -8.44 -3.11
CA SER A 194 -1.12 -9.41 -3.54
C SER A 194 -0.35 -9.98 -2.35
N THR A 195 0.02 -9.15 -1.37
CA THR A 195 0.65 -9.61 -0.12
C THR A 195 -0.30 -10.55 0.62
N PHE A 196 -1.54 -10.12 0.86
CA PHE A 196 -2.51 -10.87 1.63
C PHE A 196 -2.83 -12.22 0.97
N VAL A 197 -3.29 -12.20 -0.28
CA VAL A 197 -3.72 -13.41 -1.00
C VAL A 197 -2.52 -14.31 -1.29
N GLY A 198 -1.41 -13.75 -1.79
CA GLY A 198 -0.21 -14.50 -2.11
C GLY A 198 0.39 -15.21 -0.90
N GLY A 199 0.51 -14.51 0.23
CA GLY A 199 1.07 -15.10 1.44
C GLY A 199 0.14 -16.12 2.11
N VAL A 200 -1.19 -15.89 2.12
CA VAL A 200 -2.15 -16.88 2.66
C VAL A 200 -2.19 -18.14 1.78
N VAL A 201 -2.26 -17.99 0.46
CA VAL A 201 -2.21 -19.13 -0.48
C VAL A 201 -0.89 -19.88 -0.34
N GLY A 202 0.24 -19.17 -0.24
CA GLY A 202 1.54 -19.77 0.01
C GLY A 202 1.58 -20.59 1.30
N ALA A 203 1.01 -20.07 2.39
CA ALA A 203 0.90 -20.79 3.66
C ALA A 203 0.02 -22.05 3.55
N ILE A 204 -1.11 -21.97 2.84
CA ILE A 204 -2.00 -23.11 2.59
C ILE A 204 -1.28 -24.22 1.80
N VAL A 205 -0.61 -23.86 0.71
CA VAL A 205 0.08 -24.81 -0.18
C VAL A 205 1.20 -25.52 0.57
N THR A 206 2.02 -24.76 1.31
CA THR A 206 3.15 -25.30 2.09
C THR A 206 2.73 -26.14 3.29
N ASN A 207 1.48 -26.01 3.76
CA ASN A 207 0.92 -26.78 4.87
C ASN A 207 -0.09 -27.85 4.45
N SER A 208 -0.21 -28.18 3.16
CA SER A 208 -1.17 -29.18 2.65
C SER A 208 -1.07 -30.55 3.33
N SER A 209 0.10 -30.94 3.86
CA SER A 209 0.27 -32.19 4.62
C SER A 209 -0.17 -32.11 6.09
N ARG A 210 -0.40 -30.91 6.63
CA ARG A 210 -0.64 -30.66 8.07
C ARG A 210 -2.11 -30.63 8.48
N GLN A 211 -3.03 -31.00 7.58
CA GLN A 211 -4.47 -31.10 7.85
C GLN A 211 -5.07 -29.83 8.49
N TRP A 212 -4.50 -28.66 8.17
CA TRP A 212 -4.88 -27.37 8.76
C TRP A 212 -6.38 -27.08 8.65
N TRP A 213 -7.00 -27.53 7.55
CA TRP A 213 -8.42 -27.33 7.26
C TRP A 213 -9.36 -28.07 8.23
N GLN A 214 -8.86 -29.07 8.97
CA GLN A 214 -9.63 -29.73 10.02
C GLN A 214 -9.69 -28.90 11.32
N HIS A 215 -8.84 -27.88 11.45
CA HIS A 215 -8.74 -27.05 12.65
C HIS A 215 -9.36 -25.67 12.45
N ASN A 216 -8.69 -24.81 11.68
CA ASN A 216 -9.06 -23.44 11.33
C ASN A 216 -7.97 -22.84 10.43
N VAL A 217 -8.27 -21.73 9.77
CA VAL A 217 -7.30 -20.98 8.97
C VAL A 217 -6.15 -20.47 9.85
N SER A 218 -6.45 -20.02 11.07
CA SER A 218 -5.44 -19.55 12.02
C SER A 218 -4.44 -20.62 12.48
N PHE A 219 -4.69 -21.91 12.19
CA PHE A 219 -3.74 -23.01 12.40
C PHE A 219 -2.41 -22.73 11.70
N LEU A 220 -2.47 -22.12 10.51
CA LEU A 220 -1.31 -21.77 9.68
C LEU A 220 -0.35 -20.82 10.40
N GLY A 221 -0.82 -20.10 11.43
CA GLY A 221 -0.02 -19.23 12.28
C GLY A 221 0.52 -19.88 13.54
N THR A 222 0.21 -21.15 13.82
CA THR A 222 0.57 -21.82 15.09
C THR A 222 1.94 -22.49 15.03
N SER A 223 2.50 -22.79 16.20
CA SER A 223 3.73 -23.57 16.36
C SER A 223 3.70 -24.96 15.70
N LYS A 224 2.53 -25.46 15.32
CA LYS A 224 2.35 -26.77 14.66
C LYS A 224 2.42 -26.68 13.13
N ALA A 225 2.30 -25.49 12.56
CA ALA A 225 2.38 -25.27 11.12
C ALA A 225 3.84 -25.16 10.64
N LEU A 226 4.07 -25.59 9.40
CA LEU A 226 5.32 -25.35 8.69
C LEU A 226 5.41 -23.85 8.37
N ASN A 227 6.56 -23.24 8.68
CA ASN A 227 6.83 -21.84 8.41
C ASN A 227 5.74 -20.87 8.92
N ALA A 228 5.18 -21.14 10.09
CA ALA A 228 4.08 -20.37 10.67
C ALA A 228 4.34 -18.85 10.75
N TRP A 229 5.61 -18.47 10.89
CA TRP A 229 6.04 -17.09 10.86
C TRP A 229 5.69 -16.38 9.55
N GLN A 230 5.70 -17.08 8.40
CA GLN A 230 5.39 -16.50 7.09
C GLN A 230 3.91 -16.10 6.99
N PHE A 231 3.01 -16.97 7.48
CA PHE A 231 1.58 -16.68 7.54
C PHE A 231 1.31 -15.48 8.45
N ASN A 232 1.83 -15.52 9.67
CA ASN A 232 1.66 -14.44 10.65
C ASN A 232 2.21 -13.10 10.15
N LEU A 233 3.38 -13.11 9.54
CA LEU A 233 3.99 -11.93 8.94
C LEU A 233 3.16 -11.38 7.78
N THR A 234 2.62 -12.26 6.93
CA THR A 234 1.71 -11.87 5.83
C THR A 234 0.51 -11.09 6.37
N ILE A 235 -0.14 -11.61 7.41
CA ILE A 235 -1.31 -10.96 8.03
C ILE A 235 -0.90 -9.60 8.63
N ALA A 236 0.22 -9.56 9.36
CA ALA A 236 0.71 -8.33 9.98
C ALA A 236 1.07 -7.25 8.96
N VAL A 237 1.80 -7.59 7.90
CA VAL A 237 2.16 -6.66 6.82
C VAL A 237 0.93 -6.17 6.08
N SER A 238 -0.03 -7.07 5.79
CA SER A 238 -1.29 -6.69 5.16
C SER A 238 -2.06 -5.69 6.03
N ALA A 239 -2.10 -5.91 7.34
CA ALA A 239 -2.71 -4.95 8.27
C ALA A 239 -2.00 -3.58 8.26
N LEU A 240 -0.66 -3.54 8.21
CA LEU A 240 0.09 -2.28 8.09
C LEU A 240 -0.21 -1.54 6.77
N LEU A 241 -0.29 -2.27 5.65
CA LEU A 241 -0.67 -1.71 4.35
C LEU A 241 -2.11 -1.19 4.37
N TRP A 242 -3.03 -1.88 5.05
CA TRP A 242 -4.39 -1.40 5.24
C TRP A 242 -4.43 -0.12 6.10
N ILE A 243 -3.69 -0.05 7.21
CA ILE A 243 -3.56 1.19 8.00
C ILE A 243 -3.04 2.33 7.12
N ALA A 244 -1.99 2.08 6.33
CA ALA A 244 -1.45 3.05 5.40
C ALA A 244 -2.47 3.50 4.34
N LEU A 245 -3.28 2.57 3.81
CA LEU A 245 -4.33 2.86 2.83
C LEU A 245 -5.47 3.69 3.42
N VAL A 246 -5.90 3.39 4.65
CA VAL A 246 -6.90 4.18 5.39
C VAL A 246 -6.38 5.60 5.58
N ASP A 247 -5.16 5.75 6.09
CA ASP A 247 -4.58 7.08 6.24
C ASP A 247 -4.44 7.76 4.86
N TYR A 248 -3.93 7.09 3.82
CA TYR A 248 -3.80 7.66 2.48
C TYR A 248 -5.12 8.15 1.88
N LEU A 249 -6.24 7.50 2.17
CA LEU A 249 -7.58 7.91 1.73
C LEU A 249 -8.18 9.03 2.59
N PHE A 250 -8.20 8.85 3.91
CA PHE A 250 -8.94 9.76 4.79
C PHE A 250 -8.18 11.04 5.09
N VAL A 251 -6.85 10.99 5.09
CA VAL A 251 -6.02 12.14 5.41
C VAL A 251 -6.28 13.32 4.44
N PRO A 252 -6.26 13.17 3.10
CA PRO A 252 -6.65 14.25 2.19
C PRO A 252 -8.15 14.56 2.21
N LEU A 253 -9.01 13.54 2.33
CA LEU A 253 -10.47 13.72 2.39
C LEU A 253 -10.90 14.61 3.57
N MET A 254 -10.31 14.38 4.74
CA MET A 254 -10.55 15.16 5.95
C MET A 254 -9.93 16.57 5.90
N ALA A 255 -9.18 16.96 4.85
CA ALA A 255 -8.78 18.37 4.69
C ALA A 255 -9.99 19.27 4.50
N HIS A 256 -10.90 18.81 3.65
CA HIS A 256 -12.04 19.56 3.15
C HIS A 256 -13.29 19.25 3.97
N ARG A 257 -13.31 18.10 4.67
CA ARG A 257 -14.44 17.62 5.49
C ARG A 257 -14.06 17.38 6.96
N LYS A 258 -13.33 18.32 7.56
CA LYS A 258 -12.73 18.18 8.91
C LYS A 258 -13.71 17.75 10.01
N THR A 259 -14.97 18.17 9.92
CA THR A 259 -16.01 17.97 10.93
C THR A 259 -17.06 16.92 10.54
N ASP A 260 -16.85 16.19 9.43
CA ASP A 260 -17.79 15.15 9.00
C ASP A 260 -17.64 13.92 9.91
N TRP A 261 -18.50 13.85 10.92
CA TRP A 261 -18.50 12.76 11.91
C TRP A 261 -18.62 11.38 11.27
N ARG A 262 -19.29 11.28 10.11
CA ARG A 262 -19.52 10.00 9.40
C ARG A 262 -18.18 9.43 8.94
N LEU A 263 -17.36 10.28 8.32
CA LEU A 263 -16.04 9.93 7.83
C LEU A 263 -15.03 9.73 8.97
N ILE A 264 -15.13 10.52 10.05
CA ILE A 264 -14.31 10.31 11.25
C ILE A 264 -14.58 8.93 11.85
N THR A 265 -15.84 8.58 12.06
CA THR A 265 -16.24 7.29 12.61
C THR A 265 -15.79 6.15 11.69
N MET A 266 -16.04 6.25 10.38
CA MET A 266 -15.59 5.24 9.40
C MET A 266 -14.07 5.05 9.44
N ARG A 267 -13.29 6.13 9.49
CA ARG A 267 -11.84 6.08 9.60
C ARG A 267 -11.40 5.35 10.87
N ILE A 268 -12.00 5.68 12.01
CA ILE A 268 -11.68 5.06 13.29
C ILE A 268 -11.99 3.56 13.23
N MET A 269 -13.19 3.19 12.78
CA MET A 269 -13.60 1.78 12.68
C MET A 269 -12.69 0.98 11.74
N LEU A 270 -12.33 1.53 10.58
CA LEU A 270 -11.38 0.90 9.65
C LEU A 270 -9.99 0.76 10.25
N THR A 271 -9.51 1.78 10.96
CA THR A 271 -8.19 1.74 11.60
C THR A 271 -8.16 0.71 12.71
N VAL A 272 -9.19 0.66 13.56
CA VAL A 272 -9.31 -0.33 14.63
C VAL A 272 -9.44 -1.74 14.08
N ALA A 273 -10.22 -1.95 12.99
CA ALA A 273 -10.28 -3.24 12.30
C ALA A 273 -8.91 -3.66 11.76
N ALA A 274 -8.16 -2.75 11.13
CA ALA A 274 -6.82 -3.05 10.66
C ALA A 274 -5.85 -3.36 11.81
N VAL A 275 -5.92 -2.65 12.94
CA VAL A 275 -5.15 -2.97 14.15
C VAL A 275 -5.54 -4.33 14.74
N ALA A 276 -6.82 -4.69 14.71
CA ALA A 276 -7.29 -6.00 15.13
C ALA A 276 -6.74 -7.11 14.21
N LEU A 277 -6.70 -6.88 12.88
CA LEU A 277 -6.03 -7.79 11.95
C LEU A 277 -4.52 -7.89 12.22
N LEU A 278 -3.86 -6.78 12.54
CA LEU A 278 -2.45 -6.78 12.97
C LEU A 278 -2.28 -7.66 14.21
N GLY A 279 -3.19 -7.56 15.19
CA GLY A 279 -3.23 -8.44 16.36
C GLY A 279 -3.36 -9.93 15.98
N VAL A 280 -4.24 -10.27 15.03
CA VAL A 280 -4.37 -11.65 14.52
C VAL A 280 -3.05 -12.17 13.94
N GLY A 281 -2.28 -11.33 13.23
CA GLY A 281 -0.96 -11.68 12.71
C GLY A 281 0.14 -11.76 13.78
N LEU A 282 0.13 -10.85 14.75
CA LEU A 282 1.15 -10.77 15.80
C LEU A 282 0.95 -11.77 16.94
N PHE A 283 -0.27 -12.25 17.15
CA PHE A 283 -0.61 -13.22 18.17
C PHE A 283 -0.92 -14.57 17.52
N PRO A 284 0.08 -15.48 17.37
CA PRO A 284 -0.14 -16.85 16.96
C PRO A 284 -1.24 -17.54 17.78
N ASN A 285 -2.08 -18.36 17.16
CA ASN A 285 -3.16 -19.08 17.84
C ASN A 285 -2.66 -20.30 18.67
N ASN A 286 -1.60 -20.09 19.45
CA ASN A 286 -1.00 -21.07 20.35
C ASN A 286 -1.65 -21.03 21.73
N ARG A 287 -1.64 -22.15 22.47
CA ARG A 287 -2.22 -22.25 23.81
C ARG A 287 -1.75 -21.15 24.78
N GLY A 288 -2.57 -20.86 25.79
CA GLY A 288 -2.27 -19.87 26.83
C GLY A 288 -2.67 -18.46 26.43
N ILE A 289 -1.90 -17.46 26.86
CA ILE A 289 -2.21 -16.04 26.65
C ILE A 289 -2.30 -15.66 25.16
N TRP A 290 -1.50 -16.30 24.31
CA TRP A 290 -1.47 -16.06 22.86
C TRP A 290 -2.81 -16.42 22.20
N HIS A 291 -3.45 -17.52 22.61
CA HIS A 291 -4.78 -17.92 22.13
C HIS A 291 -5.84 -16.88 22.49
N VAL A 292 -5.78 -16.34 23.72
CA VAL A 292 -6.73 -15.34 24.20
C VAL A 292 -6.58 -14.04 23.42
N LEU A 293 -5.34 -13.54 23.26
CA LEU A 293 -5.06 -12.33 22.50
C LEU A 293 -5.43 -12.48 21.02
N HIS A 294 -5.13 -13.63 20.41
CA HIS A 294 -5.52 -13.94 19.03
C HIS A 294 -7.04 -13.92 18.88
N THR A 295 -7.73 -14.67 19.73
CA THR A 295 -9.19 -14.80 19.70
C THR A 295 -9.85 -13.43 19.88
N GLN A 296 -9.43 -12.67 20.88
CA GLN A 296 -9.96 -11.33 21.13
C GLN A 296 -9.73 -10.39 19.93
N SER A 297 -8.56 -10.47 19.30
CA SER A 297 -8.25 -9.69 18.08
C SER A 297 -9.17 -10.09 16.91
N ALA A 298 -9.40 -11.39 16.71
CA ALA A 298 -10.30 -11.90 15.68
C ALA A 298 -11.76 -11.47 15.92
N TRP A 299 -12.24 -11.52 17.17
CA TRP A 299 -13.58 -11.04 17.54
C TRP A 299 -13.73 -9.54 17.29
N PHE A 300 -12.76 -8.72 17.70
CA PHE A 300 -12.79 -7.28 17.43
C PHE A 300 -12.82 -6.99 15.93
N LEU A 301 -11.98 -7.64 15.14
CA LEU A 301 -11.99 -7.51 13.68
C LEU A 301 -13.40 -7.78 13.12
N ASN A 302 -14.01 -8.89 13.54
CA ASN A 302 -15.36 -9.27 13.08
C ASN A 302 -16.43 -8.25 13.51
N TYR A 303 -16.42 -7.80 14.77
CA TYR A 303 -17.39 -6.82 15.28
C TYR A 303 -17.30 -5.48 14.54
N PHE A 304 -16.09 -4.97 14.30
CA PHE A 304 -15.93 -3.73 13.56
C PHE A 304 -16.34 -3.88 12.09
N LEU A 305 -16.05 -5.01 11.45
CA LEU A 305 -16.47 -5.25 10.06
C LEU A 305 -17.98 -5.36 9.90
N ILE A 306 -18.64 -6.20 10.70
CA ILE A 306 -20.10 -6.33 10.68
C ILE A 306 -20.75 -5.00 11.08
N GLY A 307 -20.22 -4.34 12.11
CA GLY A 307 -20.68 -3.03 12.54
C GLY A 307 -20.61 -1.99 11.43
N MET A 308 -19.50 -1.92 10.68
CA MET A 308 -19.37 -1.01 9.54
C MET A 308 -20.31 -1.40 8.38
N ILE A 309 -20.50 -2.69 8.09
CA ILE A 309 -21.45 -3.16 7.06
C ILE A 309 -22.86 -2.67 7.40
N ILE A 310 -23.32 -2.89 8.64
CA ILE A 310 -24.63 -2.41 9.10
C ILE A 310 -24.70 -0.89 9.01
N ALA A 311 -23.63 -0.22 9.48
CA ALA A 311 -23.59 1.22 9.61
C ALA A 311 -23.33 1.98 8.29
N VAL A 312 -23.03 1.28 7.19
CA VAL A 312 -22.55 1.88 5.93
C VAL A 312 -23.52 2.93 5.38
N ARG A 313 -24.83 2.72 5.54
CA ARG A 313 -25.88 3.66 5.10
C ARG A 313 -25.77 5.03 5.77
N TRP A 314 -25.32 5.08 7.02
CA TRP A 314 -25.20 6.32 7.79
C TRP A 314 -23.78 6.88 7.72
N LEU A 315 -22.76 6.01 7.64
CA LEU A 315 -21.36 6.41 7.70
C LEU A 315 -20.77 6.81 6.35
N LEU A 316 -21.30 6.33 5.21
CA LEU A 316 -20.77 6.67 3.89
C LEU A 316 -21.67 7.72 3.19
N PRO A 317 -21.21 8.98 3.02
CA PRO A 317 -21.96 10.00 2.30
C PRO A 317 -22.17 9.62 0.83
N GLY A 318 -23.37 9.82 0.29
CA GLY A 318 -23.64 9.58 -1.12
C GLY A 318 -23.56 8.12 -1.57
N VAL A 319 -23.78 7.17 -0.65
CA VAL A 319 -23.80 5.74 -0.93
C VAL A 319 -24.77 5.39 -2.07
N SER A 320 -24.29 4.65 -3.07
CA SER A 320 -25.14 4.18 -4.17
C SER A 320 -26.05 3.06 -3.70
N ARG A 321 -27.21 2.89 -4.36
CA ARG A 321 -28.16 1.82 -3.99
C ARG A 321 -27.56 0.44 -4.24
N GLU A 322 -26.75 0.31 -5.30
CA GLU A 322 -26.04 -0.90 -5.68
C GLU A 322 -25.06 -1.30 -4.58
N PHE A 323 -24.17 -0.38 -4.17
CA PHE A 323 -23.20 -0.69 -3.12
C PHE A 323 -23.86 -0.97 -1.77
N LEU A 324 -24.95 -0.26 -1.43
CA LEU A 324 -25.71 -0.53 -0.22
C LEU A 324 -26.34 -1.94 -0.24
N SER A 325 -26.96 -2.32 -1.35
CA SER A 325 -27.54 -3.66 -1.55
C SER A 325 -26.46 -4.74 -1.43
N THR A 326 -25.35 -4.59 -2.16
CA THR A 326 -24.21 -5.52 -2.10
C THR A 326 -23.67 -5.64 -0.67
N SER A 327 -23.56 -4.54 0.07
CA SER A 327 -23.09 -4.55 1.47
C SER A 327 -23.98 -5.41 2.37
N TYR A 328 -25.30 -5.23 2.29
CA TYR A 328 -26.24 -6.00 3.12
C TYR A 328 -26.39 -7.45 2.68
N ILE A 329 -26.25 -7.75 1.38
CA ILE A 329 -26.17 -9.13 0.90
C ILE A 329 -24.93 -9.82 1.46
N ILE A 330 -23.75 -9.18 1.36
CA ILE A 330 -22.52 -9.73 1.92
C ILE A 330 -22.65 -9.93 3.44
N GLY A 331 -23.13 -8.92 4.17
CA GLY A 331 -23.38 -9.02 5.60
C GLY A 331 -24.35 -10.14 5.96
N GLY A 332 -25.45 -10.26 5.21
CA GLY A 332 -26.43 -11.33 5.37
C GLY A 332 -25.85 -12.71 5.15
N ILE A 333 -25.00 -12.89 4.12
CA ILE A 333 -24.31 -14.18 3.87
C ILE A 333 -23.34 -14.51 5.01
N ILE A 334 -22.59 -13.52 5.52
CA ILE A 334 -21.65 -13.72 6.65
C ILE A 334 -22.43 -14.14 7.90
N ILE A 335 -23.54 -13.47 8.21
CA ILE A 335 -24.39 -13.80 9.37
C ILE A 335 -25.01 -15.19 9.18
N PHE A 336 -25.50 -15.51 7.99
CA PHE A 336 -26.05 -16.82 7.67
C PHE A 336 -25.01 -17.93 7.82
N ALA A 337 -23.78 -17.73 7.32
CA ALA A 337 -22.68 -18.65 7.51
C ALA A 337 -22.32 -18.82 9.00
N ALA A 338 -22.35 -17.74 9.78
CA ALA A 338 -22.15 -17.80 11.22
C ALA A 338 -23.24 -18.63 11.92
N ILE A 339 -24.50 -18.51 11.50
CA ILE A 339 -25.61 -19.33 12.04
C ILE A 339 -25.41 -20.81 11.70
N LEU A 340 -25.06 -21.10 10.44
CA LEU A 340 -24.79 -22.47 9.97
C LEU A 340 -23.64 -23.13 10.73
N PHE A 341 -22.63 -22.35 11.12
CA PHE A 341 -21.50 -22.84 11.92
C PHE A 341 -21.88 -23.00 13.41
N GLN A 342 -22.37 -21.92 14.03
CA GLN A 342 -22.50 -21.83 15.49
C GLN A 342 -23.69 -22.62 16.04
N PHE A 343 -24.82 -22.65 15.32
CA PHE A 343 -26.08 -23.21 15.83
C PHE A 343 -26.52 -24.46 15.08
N VAL A 344 -26.35 -24.49 13.76
CA VAL A 344 -26.75 -25.65 12.94
C VAL A 344 -25.66 -26.71 12.89
N HIS A 345 -24.40 -26.33 13.15
CA HIS A 345 -23.22 -27.20 13.04
C HIS A 345 -23.04 -27.83 11.65
N TYR A 346 -23.54 -27.16 10.60
CA TYR A 346 -23.42 -27.59 9.22
C TYR A 346 -22.06 -27.25 8.61
N LEU A 347 -21.59 -26.01 8.84
CA LEU A 347 -20.25 -25.60 8.40
C LEU A 347 -19.21 -25.98 9.45
N SER A 348 -18.03 -26.39 8.99
CA SER A 348 -16.85 -26.42 9.86
C SER A 348 -16.37 -25.00 10.16
N LEU A 349 -15.59 -24.82 11.25
CA LEU A 349 -14.99 -23.53 11.58
C LEU A 349 -14.17 -22.98 10.41
N THR A 350 -13.33 -23.80 9.80
CA THR A 350 -12.53 -23.43 8.63
C THR A 350 -13.39 -22.96 7.46
N ALA A 351 -14.48 -23.67 7.15
CA ALA A 351 -15.35 -23.30 6.03
C ALA A 351 -16.01 -21.94 6.28
N PHE A 352 -16.51 -21.71 7.50
CA PHE A 352 -17.02 -20.41 7.92
C PHE A 352 -15.96 -19.32 7.81
N GLU A 353 -14.76 -19.54 8.35
CA GLU A 353 -13.65 -18.58 8.31
C GLU A 353 -13.27 -18.22 6.87
N MET A 354 -13.16 -19.19 5.96
CA MET A 354 -12.82 -18.93 4.55
C MET A 354 -13.89 -18.08 3.86
N ILE A 355 -15.17 -18.40 4.06
CA ILE A 355 -16.30 -17.64 3.49
C ILE A 355 -16.31 -16.21 4.06
N ALA A 356 -16.27 -16.09 5.39
CA ALA A 356 -16.33 -14.81 6.08
C ALA A 356 -15.15 -13.92 5.68
N PHE A 357 -13.94 -14.49 5.63
CA PHE A 357 -12.74 -13.76 5.28
C PHE A 357 -12.78 -13.28 3.81
N ALA A 358 -13.11 -14.16 2.87
CA ALA A 358 -13.18 -13.80 1.44
C ALA A 358 -14.23 -12.71 1.17
N LEU A 359 -15.41 -12.83 1.79
CA LEU A 359 -16.49 -11.86 1.65
C LEU A 359 -16.18 -10.53 2.34
N ALA A 360 -15.66 -10.56 3.56
CA ALA A 360 -15.27 -9.36 4.28
C ALA A 360 -14.16 -8.59 3.56
N MET A 361 -13.15 -9.29 3.05
CA MET A 361 -12.09 -8.68 2.24
C MET A 361 -12.63 -8.03 0.98
N SER A 362 -13.50 -8.73 0.25
CA SER A 362 -14.15 -8.20 -0.94
C SER A 362 -14.95 -6.94 -0.62
N TRP A 363 -15.68 -6.96 0.50
CA TRP A 363 -16.45 -5.80 0.96
C TRP A 363 -15.56 -4.61 1.35
N ILE A 364 -14.46 -4.84 2.09
CA ILE A 364 -13.49 -3.78 2.43
C ILE A 364 -12.96 -3.14 1.14
N MET A 365 -12.61 -3.93 0.12
CA MET A 365 -12.13 -3.38 -1.16
C MET A 365 -13.18 -2.50 -1.84
N LEU A 366 -14.43 -2.95 -1.90
CA LEU A 366 -15.54 -2.16 -2.45
C LEU A 366 -15.76 -0.88 -1.65
N LEU A 367 -15.68 -0.94 -0.32
CA LEU A 367 -15.80 0.23 0.54
C LEU A 367 -14.68 1.25 0.26
N LEU A 368 -13.42 0.81 0.22
CA LEU A 368 -12.27 1.69 -0.02
C LEU A 368 -12.33 2.32 -1.42
N GLN A 369 -12.82 1.60 -2.44
CA GLN A 369 -13.08 2.16 -3.77
C GLN A 369 -14.16 3.25 -3.73
N ASN A 370 -15.25 3.04 -2.99
CA ASN A 370 -16.29 4.07 -2.84
C ASN A 370 -15.77 5.31 -2.09
N ILE A 371 -14.95 5.13 -1.06
CA ILE A 371 -14.29 6.23 -0.36
C ILE A 371 -13.33 6.98 -1.31
N HIS A 372 -12.57 6.26 -2.14
CA HIS A 372 -11.69 6.89 -3.14
C HIS A 372 -12.47 7.72 -4.16
N ARG A 373 -13.68 7.30 -4.56
CA ARG A 373 -14.56 8.08 -5.45
C ARG A 373 -15.04 9.39 -4.83
N LEU A 374 -15.19 9.46 -3.50
CA LEU A 374 -15.54 10.72 -2.82
C LEU A 374 -14.45 11.78 -2.99
N TYR A 375 -13.19 11.36 -3.17
CA TYR A 375 -12.09 12.27 -3.47
C TYR A 375 -12.12 12.75 -4.92
N GLN A 376 -12.40 11.85 -5.89
CA GLN A 376 -12.40 12.20 -7.31
C GLN A 376 -13.61 13.04 -7.76
N LYS A 377 -14.75 12.91 -7.07
CA LYS A 377 -16.01 13.57 -7.48
C LYS A 377 -16.03 15.08 -7.23
N ASP A 378 -15.11 15.60 -6.42
CA ASP A 378 -15.02 17.02 -6.07
C ASP A 378 -14.06 17.81 -7.00
N GLU A 379 -13.49 17.20 -8.05
CA GLU A 379 -12.67 17.88 -9.07
C GLU A 379 -13.31 17.77 -10.46
N SER A 380 -13.78 18.89 -10.99
CA SER A 380 -14.21 18.99 -12.40
C SER A 380 -13.20 19.83 -13.17
N THR A 381 -12.44 19.20 -14.06
CA THR A 381 -11.45 19.87 -14.90
C THR A 381 -12.05 20.12 -16.28
N PHE A 382 -12.05 21.39 -16.68
CA PHE A 382 -12.47 21.83 -18.00
C PHE A 382 -11.25 22.35 -18.75
N VAL A 383 -11.11 21.96 -20.02
CA VAL A 383 -10.10 22.56 -20.90
C VAL A 383 -10.75 23.75 -21.60
N VAL A 384 -10.20 24.94 -21.38
CA VAL A 384 -10.71 26.18 -21.96
C VAL A 384 -9.61 26.81 -22.81
N THR A 385 -9.96 27.34 -23.98
CA THR A 385 -9.02 28.09 -24.81
C THR A 385 -9.05 29.56 -24.38
N VAL A 386 -7.89 30.13 -24.07
CA VAL A 386 -7.79 31.56 -23.79
C VAL A 386 -7.89 32.34 -25.10
N THR A 387 -8.75 33.35 -25.13
CA THR A 387 -8.89 34.26 -26.27
C THR A 387 -8.72 35.71 -25.81
N ALA A 388 -7.77 36.42 -26.41
CA ALA A 388 -7.57 37.83 -26.18
C ALA A 388 -8.64 38.62 -26.96
N LYS A 389 -9.44 39.41 -26.23
CA LYS A 389 -10.34 40.40 -26.82
C LYS A 389 -9.84 41.77 -26.42
N LYS A 390 -9.48 42.61 -27.39
CA LYS A 390 -9.14 44.01 -27.14
C LYS A 390 -10.41 44.75 -26.74
N GLU A 391 -10.54 45.09 -25.47
CA GLU A 391 -11.49 46.11 -25.04
C GLU A 391 -10.86 47.49 -25.25
N LYS A 392 -11.59 48.39 -25.90
CA LYS A 392 -11.21 49.80 -25.92
C LYS A 392 -11.35 50.31 -24.49
N ALA A 393 -10.26 50.83 -23.93
CA ALA A 393 -10.35 51.65 -22.73
C ALA A 393 -11.25 52.85 -23.04
N GLU A 394 -12.36 52.98 -22.30
CA GLU A 394 -13.11 54.24 -22.21
C GLU A 394 -12.40 55.20 -21.26
#